data_AF-A0A6I5A410-F1
#
_entry.id   AF-A0A6I5A410-F1
#
_cell.length_a   1.000
_cell.length_b   1.000
_cell.length_c   1.000
_cell.angle_alpha   90.00
_cell.angle_beta   90.00
_cell.angle_gamma   90.00
#
_symmetry.space_group_name_H-M   'P 1'
#
loop_
_entity.id
_entity.type
_entity.pdbx_description
1 polymer ?
#
loop_
_entity_poly.entity_id
_entity_poly.type
_entity_poly.pdbx_seq_one_letter_code
_entity_poly.pdbx_strand_id
1 'polypeptide(L)'
;MRVLIDDVKAFVYLYGRVPKATLVEVLNQVAERSMDERDLEKSVAVAELKNYGIKIVDSVYVSESFLSLNYSEEELQEKERQPYYIPSKSELENYEFPQYVEPTPASSDLYFFLLPRYLRRKKAWKITKGIQHYCRSSKGIDHLPSLFQRKKLKITHEEYPEFKSLIENVINQSRMYELNGHTPLELDWGIKLTLSENC
;
A
#
# COMPACT_ATOMS: atom_id res chain seq x y z
N MET A 1 -18.01 -7.97 -17.39
CA MET A 1 -18.22 -6.57 -16.95
C MET A 1 -17.83 -6.50 -15.48
N ARG A 2 -16.77 -5.76 -15.12
CA ARG A 2 -16.29 -5.66 -13.72
C ARG A 2 -17.32 -4.92 -12.88
N VAL A 3 -17.59 -5.40 -11.68
CA VAL A 3 -18.58 -4.78 -10.79
C VAL A 3 -17.95 -3.51 -10.20
N LEU A 4 -18.67 -2.39 -10.26
CA LEU A 4 -18.18 -1.08 -9.81
C LEU A 4 -17.59 -1.11 -8.40
N ILE A 5 -18.17 -1.92 -7.50
CA ILE A 5 -17.70 -2.06 -6.13
C ILE A 5 -16.27 -2.61 -6.05
N ASP A 6 -15.86 -3.49 -6.96
CA ASP A 6 -14.51 -4.05 -6.98
C ASP A 6 -13.47 -2.99 -7.37
N ASP A 7 -13.80 -2.12 -8.33
CA ASP A 7 -12.97 -0.96 -8.67
C ASP A 7 -12.87 0.02 -7.49
N VAL A 8 -13.99 0.30 -6.81
CA VAL A 8 -14.01 1.16 -5.62
C VAL A 8 -13.10 0.58 -4.52
N LYS A 9 -13.23 -0.72 -4.22
CA LYS A 9 -12.37 -1.40 -3.26
C LYS A 9 -10.89 -1.25 -3.64
N ALA A 10 -10.57 -1.54 -4.89
CA ALA A 10 -9.20 -1.50 -5.38
C ALA A 10 -8.58 -0.10 -5.22
N PHE A 11 -9.28 0.96 -5.60
CA PHE A 11 -8.80 2.33 -5.40
C PHE A 11 -8.65 2.70 -3.92
N VAL A 12 -9.62 2.33 -3.08
CA VAL A 12 -9.54 2.61 -1.64
C VAL A 12 -8.38 1.86 -0.99
N TYR A 13 -8.10 0.62 -1.40
CA TYR A 13 -6.94 -0.14 -0.91
C TYR A 13 -5.61 0.36 -1.47
N LEU A 14 -5.60 0.92 -2.67
CA LEU A 14 -4.41 1.54 -3.28
C LEU A 14 -4.05 2.86 -2.58
N TYR A 15 -5.03 3.74 -2.37
CA TYR A 15 -4.80 5.07 -1.82
C TYR A 15 -4.91 5.16 -0.29
N GLY A 16 -5.49 4.14 0.34
CA GLY A 16 -5.79 4.08 1.77
C GLY A 16 -7.02 4.93 2.17
N ARG A 17 -7.07 6.16 1.66
CA ARG A 17 -8.13 7.18 1.83
C ARG A 17 -8.30 7.96 0.53
N VAL A 18 -9.54 8.17 0.08
CA VAL A 18 -9.84 8.91 -1.15
C VAL A 18 -11.18 9.67 -1.06
N PRO A 19 -11.22 10.98 -1.38
CA PRO A 19 -12.47 11.73 -1.49
C PRO A 19 -13.38 11.17 -2.59
N LYS A 20 -14.69 11.24 -2.39
CA LYS A 20 -15.68 10.75 -3.37
C LYS A 20 -15.51 11.36 -4.76
N ALA A 21 -15.29 12.68 -4.84
CA ALA A 21 -15.08 13.39 -6.11
C ALA A 21 -13.87 12.82 -6.87
N THR A 22 -12.73 12.70 -6.20
CA THR A 22 -11.52 12.08 -6.77
C THR A 22 -11.74 10.63 -7.17
N LEU A 23 -12.47 9.86 -6.36
CA LEU A 23 -12.78 8.46 -6.67
C LEU A 23 -13.58 8.35 -7.99
N VAL A 24 -14.55 9.24 -8.22
CA VAL A 24 -15.29 9.31 -9.49
C VAL A 24 -14.36 9.66 -10.65
N GLU A 25 -13.47 10.64 -10.47
CA GLU A 25 -12.50 11.06 -11.50
C GLU A 25 -11.62 9.90 -11.94
N VAL A 26 -10.98 9.20 -11.00
CA VAL A 26 -10.08 8.07 -11.31
C VAL A 26 -10.84 6.86 -11.89
N LEU A 27 -12.08 6.62 -11.45
CA LEU A 27 -12.95 5.59 -12.02
C LEU A 27 -13.28 5.87 -13.48
N ASN A 28 -13.62 7.11 -13.80
CA ASN A 28 -13.92 7.54 -15.17
C ASN A 28 -12.70 7.42 -16.08
N GLN A 29 -11.51 7.77 -15.58
CA GLN A 29 -10.26 7.65 -16.32
C GLN A 29 -9.88 6.20 -16.62
N VAL A 30 -9.94 5.30 -15.65
CA VAL A 30 -9.45 3.91 -15.82
C VAL A 30 -10.46 3.00 -16.52
N ALA A 31 -11.76 3.22 -16.32
CA ALA A 31 -12.80 2.34 -16.84
C ALA A 31 -13.57 2.92 -18.03
N GLU A 32 -13.13 4.06 -18.58
CA GLU A 32 -13.83 4.81 -19.65
C GLU A 32 -15.31 5.03 -19.31
N ARG A 33 -15.58 5.27 -18.02
CA ARG A 33 -16.93 5.52 -17.52
C ARG A 33 -17.24 7.01 -17.63
N SER A 34 -18.53 7.29 -17.67
CA SER A 34 -19.07 8.64 -17.52
C SER A 34 -20.10 8.60 -16.39
N MET A 35 -19.60 8.55 -15.16
CA MET A 35 -20.44 8.59 -13.95
C MET A 35 -20.18 9.86 -13.13
N ASP A 36 -21.21 10.34 -12.43
CA ASP A 36 -21.09 11.38 -11.41
C ASP A 36 -21.09 10.80 -9.98
N GLU A 37 -20.99 11.65 -8.97
CA GLU A 37 -21.02 11.21 -7.56
C GLU A 37 -22.34 10.55 -7.14
N ARG A 38 -23.46 10.97 -7.73
CA ARG A 38 -24.79 10.41 -7.41
C ARG A 38 -24.93 9.04 -8.03
N ASP A 39 -24.36 8.82 -9.21
CA ASP A 39 -24.29 7.51 -9.84
C ASP A 39 -23.50 6.54 -8.97
N LEU A 40 -22.36 6.98 -8.40
CA LEU A 40 -21.56 6.18 -7.47
C LEU A 40 -22.35 5.77 -6.22
N GLU A 41 -23.01 6.72 -5.57
CA GLU A 41 -23.80 6.49 -4.35
C GLU A 41 -24.95 5.51 -4.57
N LYS A 42 -25.63 5.60 -5.72
CA LYS A 42 -26.74 4.68 -6.07
C LYS A 42 -26.24 3.28 -6.40
N SER A 43 -25.03 3.17 -6.96
CA SER A 43 -24.50 1.93 -7.51
C SER A 43 -23.72 1.10 -6.48
N VAL A 44 -23.25 1.71 -5.40
CA VAL A 44 -22.43 1.04 -4.39
C VAL A 44 -23.06 1.19 -3.01
N ALA A 45 -23.55 0.07 -2.47
CA ALA A 45 -24.18 0.06 -1.17
C ALA A 45 -23.15 0.24 -0.05
N VAL A 46 -23.36 1.23 0.83
CA VAL A 46 -22.49 1.50 1.99
C VAL A 46 -22.35 0.28 2.91
N ALA A 47 -23.42 -0.49 3.09
CA ALA A 47 -23.39 -1.71 3.90
C ALA A 47 -22.44 -2.77 3.32
N GLU A 48 -22.32 -2.84 2.00
CA GLU A 48 -21.45 -3.79 1.32
C GLU A 48 -19.98 -3.40 1.47
N LEU A 49 -19.66 -2.10 1.36
CA LEU A 49 -18.31 -1.57 1.60
C LEU A 49 -17.80 -1.86 3.02
N LYS A 50 -18.67 -1.83 4.03
CA LYS A 50 -18.30 -2.19 5.40
C LYS A 50 -17.83 -3.63 5.53
N ASN A 51 -18.39 -4.57 4.76
CA ASN A 51 -17.94 -5.97 4.74
C ASN A 51 -16.52 -6.11 4.19
N TYR A 52 -16.04 -5.11 3.45
CA TYR A 52 -14.68 -5.02 2.94
C TYR A 52 -13.77 -4.14 3.82
N GLY A 53 -14.21 -3.75 5.02
CA GLY A 53 -13.42 -2.86 5.88
C GLY A 53 -13.20 -1.49 5.25
N ILE A 54 -14.19 -0.99 4.50
CA ILE A 54 -14.20 0.37 3.95
C ILE A 54 -15.30 1.16 4.65
N LYS A 55 -14.94 2.33 5.16
CA LYS A 55 -15.83 3.29 5.81
C LYS A 55 -15.95 4.53 4.95
N ILE A 56 -17.11 5.18 5.02
CA ILE A 56 -17.33 6.51 4.42
C ILE A 56 -17.48 7.49 5.57
N VAL A 57 -16.61 8.49 5.64
CA VAL A 57 -16.63 9.57 6.64
C VAL A 57 -16.59 10.88 5.87
N ASP A 58 -17.61 11.74 6.03
CA ASP A 58 -17.71 13.04 5.36
C ASP A 58 -17.42 13.00 3.85
N SER A 59 -18.04 12.06 3.13
CA SER A 59 -17.83 11.82 1.69
C SER A 59 -16.41 11.35 1.31
N VAL A 60 -15.66 10.81 2.26
CA VAL A 60 -14.34 10.22 2.03
C VAL A 60 -14.38 8.72 2.28
N TYR A 61 -13.90 7.94 1.32
CA TYR A 61 -13.79 6.49 1.42
C TYR A 61 -12.45 6.13 2.05
N VAL A 62 -12.48 5.36 3.14
CA VAL A 62 -11.30 5.05 3.94
C VAL A 62 -11.23 3.56 4.24
N SER A 63 -10.10 2.94 3.95
CA SER A 63 -9.81 1.57 4.38
C SER A 63 -9.52 1.52 5.88
N GLU A 64 -9.93 0.43 6.54
CA GLU A 64 -9.59 0.20 7.95
C GLU A 64 -8.08 0.09 8.21
N SER A 65 -7.32 -0.39 7.21
CA SER A 65 -5.86 -0.45 7.29
C SER A 65 -5.22 0.95 7.30
N PHE A 66 -5.83 1.93 6.63
CA PHE A 66 -5.38 3.32 6.69
C PHE A 66 -5.78 3.98 8.01
N LEU A 67 -7.01 3.74 8.48
CA LEU A 67 -7.49 4.31 9.75
C LEU A 67 -6.61 3.90 10.94
N SER A 68 -6.11 2.66 10.96
CA SER A 68 -5.28 2.17 12.07
C SER A 68 -3.90 2.82 12.16
N LEU A 69 -3.45 3.52 11.11
CA LEU A 69 -2.16 4.22 11.10
C LEU A 69 -2.22 5.56 11.85
N ASN A 70 -3.42 6.08 12.14
CA ASN A 70 -3.62 7.34 12.89
C ASN A 70 -2.81 8.52 12.31
N TYR A 71 -3.10 8.90 11.06
CA TYR A 71 -2.58 10.14 10.48
C TYR A 71 -3.14 11.36 11.19
N SER A 72 -2.30 12.38 11.39
CA SER A 72 -2.73 13.70 11.85
C SER A 72 -3.44 14.44 10.73
N GLU A 73 -4.18 15.49 11.09
CA GLU A 73 -4.87 16.31 10.10
C GLU A 73 -3.89 16.98 9.13
N GLU A 74 -2.72 17.44 9.62
CA GLU A 74 -1.68 18.01 8.79
C GLU A 74 -1.14 17.01 7.75
N GLU A 75 -0.90 15.76 8.16
CA GLU A 75 -0.45 14.70 7.23
C GLU A 75 -1.51 14.41 6.17
N LEU A 76 -2.80 14.44 6.53
CA LEU A 76 -3.90 14.25 5.60
C LEU A 76 -3.99 15.40 4.59
N GLN A 77 -3.82 16.64 5.04
CA GLN A 77 -3.83 17.82 4.17
C GLN A 77 -2.67 17.82 3.17
N GLU A 78 -1.46 17.42 3.59
CA GLU A 78 -0.34 17.30 2.65
C GLU A 78 -0.56 16.19 1.63
N LYS A 79 -1.13 15.04 2.04
CA LYS A 79 -1.54 13.97 1.12
C LYS A 79 -2.56 14.46 0.10
N GLU A 80 -3.55 15.27 0.50
CA GLU A 80 -4.58 15.79 -0.41
C GLU A 80 -4.05 16.78 -1.46
N ARG A 81 -2.85 17.36 -1.25
CA ARG A 81 -2.21 18.26 -2.23
C ARG A 81 -1.45 17.52 -3.32
N GLN A 82 -1.18 16.22 -3.15
CA GLN A 82 -0.42 15.43 -4.11
C GLN A 82 -1.33 14.87 -5.23
N PRO A 83 -0.82 14.69 -6.46
CA PRO A 83 -1.57 14.01 -7.51
C PRO A 83 -1.84 12.54 -7.14
N TYR A 84 -2.87 11.96 -7.74
CA TYR A 84 -3.18 10.53 -7.58
C TYR A 84 -2.55 9.71 -8.69
N TYR A 85 -1.94 8.59 -8.33
CA TYR A 85 -1.44 7.62 -9.29
C TYR A 85 -2.61 6.96 -10.02
N ILE A 86 -2.59 6.96 -11.36
CA ILE A 86 -3.65 6.33 -12.16
C ILE A 86 -3.15 4.96 -12.66
N PRO A 87 -3.60 3.83 -12.05
CA PRO A 87 -3.19 2.50 -12.47
C PRO A 87 -3.79 2.14 -13.84
N SER A 88 -3.13 1.22 -14.54
CA SER A 88 -3.80 0.52 -15.63
C SER A 88 -4.96 -0.33 -15.09
N LYS A 89 -5.93 -0.65 -15.94
CA LYS A 89 -7.06 -1.51 -15.55
C LYS A 89 -6.62 -2.86 -14.98
N SER A 90 -5.66 -3.52 -15.64
CA SER A 90 -5.10 -4.80 -15.20
C SER A 90 -4.31 -4.69 -13.89
N GLU A 91 -3.68 -3.54 -13.63
CA GLU A 91 -3.00 -3.30 -12.36
C GLU A 91 -4.03 -3.15 -11.23
N LEU A 92 -5.08 -2.36 -11.46
CA LEU A 92 -6.16 -2.12 -10.50
C LEU A 92 -6.88 -3.40 -10.06
N GLU A 93 -7.01 -4.40 -10.93
CA GLU A 93 -7.59 -5.72 -10.60
C GLU A 93 -6.87 -6.39 -9.44
N ASN A 94 -5.56 -6.24 -9.35
CA ASN A 94 -4.81 -6.85 -8.26
C ASN A 94 -5.12 -6.23 -6.89
N TYR A 95 -5.45 -4.93 -6.88
CA TYR A 95 -5.73 -4.20 -5.66
C TYR A 95 -7.07 -4.53 -5.02
N GLU A 96 -7.95 -5.33 -5.65
CA GLU A 96 -9.20 -5.80 -5.03
C GLU A 96 -8.97 -6.58 -3.73
N PHE A 97 -7.79 -7.16 -3.58
CA PHE A 97 -7.37 -7.86 -2.38
C PHE A 97 -6.63 -6.90 -1.44
N PRO A 98 -7.10 -6.67 -0.20
CA PRO A 98 -6.50 -5.69 0.71
C PRO A 98 -5.04 -6.01 1.07
N GLN A 99 -4.68 -7.30 1.03
CA GLN A 99 -3.32 -7.79 1.29
C GLN A 99 -2.45 -7.86 0.02
N TYR A 100 -2.95 -7.39 -1.12
CA TYR A 100 -2.14 -7.28 -2.32
C TYR A 100 -0.96 -6.35 -2.09
N VAL A 101 0.13 -6.73 -2.73
CA VAL A 101 1.46 -6.19 -2.58
C VAL A 101 2.10 -6.46 -3.93
N GLU A 102 2.50 -5.39 -4.62
CA GLU A 102 2.98 -5.46 -6.00
C GLU A 102 4.32 -6.21 -6.06
N PRO A 103 4.48 -7.20 -6.95
CA PRO A 103 5.77 -7.82 -7.18
C PRO A 103 6.71 -6.84 -7.87
N THR A 104 7.82 -6.51 -7.23
CA THR A 104 8.87 -5.64 -7.79
C THR A 104 10.22 -6.37 -7.86
N PRO A 105 11.18 -5.90 -8.68
CA PRO A 105 12.55 -6.40 -8.63
C PRO A 105 13.13 -6.36 -7.21
N ALA A 106 12.96 -5.25 -6.48
CA ALA A 106 13.44 -5.12 -5.10
C ALA A 106 12.82 -6.17 -4.16
N SER A 107 11.54 -6.48 -4.33
CA SER A 107 10.88 -7.52 -3.53
C SER A 107 11.41 -8.92 -3.83
N SER A 108 11.78 -9.18 -5.09
CA SER A 108 12.39 -10.44 -5.50
C SER A 108 13.78 -10.58 -4.90
N ASP A 109 14.60 -9.52 -4.95
CA ASP A 109 15.95 -9.51 -4.38
C ASP A 109 15.91 -9.75 -2.86
N LEU A 110 15.01 -9.07 -2.15
CA LEU A 110 14.78 -9.31 -0.73
C LEU A 110 14.32 -10.75 -0.45
N TYR A 111 13.43 -11.31 -1.27
CA TYR A 111 13.02 -12.71 -1.13
C TYR A 111 14.19 -13.67 -1.31
N PHE A 112 15.03 -13.48 -2.34
CA PHE A 112 16.19 -14.33 -2.59
C PHE A 112 17.25 -14.20 -1.51
N PHE A 113 17.46 -13.00 -0.98
CA PHE A 113 18.28 -12.79 0.20
C PHE A 113 17.73 -13.59 1.39
N LEU A 114 16.42 -13.53 1.67
CA LEU A 114 15.83 -14.25 2.81
C LEU A 114 15.74 -15.76 2.61
N LEU A 115 15.81 -16.27 1.39
CA LEU A 115 15.54 -17.66 1.05
C LEU A 115 16.45 -18.69 1.76
N PRO A 116 17.79 -18.52 1.79
CA PRO A 116 18.70 -19.48 2.43
C PRO A 116 18.51 -19.56 3.95
N ARG A 117 17.91 -18.53 4.56
CA ARG A 117 17.73 -18.43 6.02
C ARG A 117 16.56 -19.27 6.54
N TYR A 118 15.76 -19.85 5.65
CA TYR A 118 14.57 -20.60 6.01
C TYR A 118 14.48 -21.93 5.28
N LEU A 119 14.33 -23.01 6.05
CA LEU A 119 14.04 -24.36 5.51
C LEU A 119 12.79 -24.39 4.62
N ARG A 120 11.83 -23.49 4.87
CA ARG A 120 10.57 -23.41 4.11
C ARG A 120 10.55 -22.13 3.29
N ARG A 121 10.60 -22.27 1.95
CA ARG A 121 10.47 -21.16 0.98
C ARG A 121 9.27 -20.24 1.27
N LYS A 122 8.14 -20.83 1.68
CA LYS A 122 6.91 -20.11 2.07
C LYS A 122 7.14 -19.12 3.22
N LYS A 123 8.10 -19.37 4.12
CA LYS A 123 8.41 -18.47 5.23
C LYS A 123 9.15 -17.22 4.73
N ALA A 124 10.16 -17.39 3.88
CA ALA A 124 10.87 -16.26 3.25
C ALA A 124 9.90 -15.34 2.52
N TRP A 125 9.06 -15.92 1.64
CA TRP A 125 8.02 -15.18 0.92
C TRP A 125 7.09 -14.41 1.86
N LYS A 126 6.64 -15.04 2.97
CA LYS A 126 5.69 -14.41 3.91
C LYS A 126 6.30 -13.22 4.64
N ILE A 127 7.60 -13.26 4.85
CA ILE A 127 8.33 -12.15 5.47
C ILE A 127 8.51 -11.03 4.46
N THR A 128 8.94 -11.34 3.23
CA THR A 128 9.03 -10.35 2.13
C THR A 128 7.70 -9.62 1.93
N LYS A 129 6.58 -10.35 1.80
CA LYS A 129 5.25 -9.73 1.67
C LYS A 129 4.82 -8.94 2.89
N GLY A 130 5.18 -9.41 4.08
CA GLY A 130 4.94 -8.65 5.31
C GLY A 130 5.66 -7.31 5.28
N ILE A 131 6.94 -7.31 4.88
CA ILE A 131 7.76 -6.11 4.75
C ILE A 131 7.14 -5.15 3.74
N GLN A 132 6.84 -5.62 2.53
CA GLN A 132 6.19 -4.80 1.49
C GLN A 132 4.86 -4.20 1.97
N HIS A 133 4.06 -4.97 2.71
CA HIS A 133 2.80 -4.49 3.24
C HIS A 133 2.99 -3.31 4.21
N TYR A 134 3.99 -3.38 5.10
CA TYR A 134 4.35 -2.25 5.97
C TYR A 134 4.93 -1.07 5.18
N CYS A 135 5.61 -1.31 4.06
CA CYS A 135 6.15 -0.26 3.18
C CYS A 135 5.09 0.56 2.43
N ARG A 136 3.79 0.26 2.59
CA ARG A 136 2.69 1.05 2.00
C ARG A 136 2.46 2.38 2.72
N SER A 137 3.17 2.66 3.80
CA SER A 137 3.12 3.92 4.53
C SER A 137 4.39 4.17 5.32
N SER A 138 4.72 5.44 5.59
CA SER A 138 5.82 5.81 6.48
C SER A 138 5.59 5.26 7.89
N LYS A 139 4.37 5.41 8.42
CA LYS A 139 3.98 4.85 9.73
C LYS A 139 4.05 3.32 9.76
N GLY A 140 3.78 2.66 8.63
CA GLY A 140 3.98 1.23 8.51
C GLY A 140 5.46 0.83 8.56
N ILE A 141 6.34 1.60 7.92
CA ILE A 141 7.80 1.40 7.96
C ILE A 141 8.32 1.44 9.40
N ASP A 142 7.80 2.34 10.24
CA ASP A 142 8.16 2.43 11.66
C ASP A 142 7.89 1.14 12.45
N HIS A 143 6.99 0.28 11.96
CA HIS A 143 6.65 -1.00 12.58
C HIS A 143 7.47 -2.20 12.04
N LEU A 144 8.39 -1.98 11.09
CA LEU A 144 9.26 -3.04 10.57
C LEU A 144 10.12 -3.72 11.66
N PRO A 145 10.73 -3.01 12.63
CA PRO A 145 11.47 -3.66 13.73
C PRO A 145 10.60 -4.67 14.49
N SER A 146 9.36 -4.31 14.81
CA SER A 146 8.42 -5.21 15.48
C SER A 146 8.08 -6.42 14.61
N LEU A 147 7.98 -6.25 13.29
CA LEU A 147 7.82 -7.37 12.36
C LEU A 147 9.04 -8.30 12.42
N PHE A 148 10.27 -7.76 12.35
CA PHE A 148 11.50 -8.54 12.37
C PHE A 148 11.62 -9.37 13.63
N GLN A 149 11.38 -8.75 14.79
CA GLN A 149 11.39 -9.41 16.10
C GLN A 149 10.33 -10.53 16.15
N ARG A 150 9.08 -10.24 15.77
CA ARG A 150 7.98 -11.22 15.76
C ARG A 150 8.24 -12.40 14.82
N LYS A 151 8.92 -12.16 13.68
CA LYS A 151 9.27 -13.22 12.72
C LYS A 151 10.56 -13.94 13.07
N LYS A 152 11.26 -13.49 14.12
CA LYS A 152 12.58 -13.99 14.55
C LYS A 152 13.55 -13.99 13.37
N LEU A 153 13.61 -12.85 12.67
CA LEU A 153 14.55 -12.63 11.58
C LEU A 153 15.95 -12.69 12.16
N LYS A 154 16.85 -13.44 11.52
CA LYS A 154 18.25 -13.55 11.94
C LYS A 154 19.10 -12.98 10.82
N ILE A 155 19.55 -11.74 11.00
CA ILE A 155 20.48 -11.05 10.12
C ILE A 155 21.76 -10.87 10.94
N THR A 156 22.92 -11.27 10.40
CA THR A 156 24.18 -11.03 11.12
C THR A 156 24.60 -9.56 10.98
N HIS A 157 25.54 -9.12 11.81
CA HIS A 157 26.04 -7.75 11.74
C HIS A 157 26.69 -7.44 10.37
N GLU A 158 27.36 -8.42 9.76
CA GLU A 158 28.00 -8.29 8.46
C GLU A 158 26.98 -8.19 7.32
N GLU A 159 25.83 -8.83 7.46
CA GLU A 159 24.76 -8.84 6.46
C GLU A 159 23.81 -7.64 6.58
N TYR A 160 23.83 -6.96 7.73
CA TYR A 160 22.91 -5.88 8.03
C TYR A 160 22.94 -4.73 7.00
N PRO A 161 24.10 -4.26 6.51
CA PRO A 161 24.14 -3.21 5.49
C PRO A 161 23.44 -3.61 4.18
N GLU A 162 23.63 -4.85 3.72
CA GLU A 162 22.96 -5.38 2.53
C GLU A 162 21.46 -5.51 2.78
N PHE A 163 21.07 -6.10 3.91
CA PHE A 163 19.66 -6.22 4.30
C PHE A 163 18.98 -4.86 4.34
N LYS A 164 19.59 -3.86 4.97
CA LYS A 164 19.09 -2.49 5.03
C LYS A 164 18.88 -1.92 3.63
N SER A 165 19.86 -2.04 2.74
CA SER A 165 19.77 -1.56 1.37
C SER A 165 18.63 -2.24 0.59
N LEU A 166 18.43 -3.55 0.78
CA LEU A 166 17.31 -4.27 0.18
C LEU A 166 15.94 -3.74 0.67
N ILE A 167 15.83 -3.43 1.97
CA ILE A 167 14.60 -2.83 2.52
C ILE A 167 14.37 -1.42 1.95
N GLU A 168 15.41 -0.60 1.85
CA GLU A 168 15.32 0.74 1.23
C GLU A 168 14.85 0.65 -0.23
N ASN A 169 15.37 -0.31 -1.00
CA ASN A 169 14.92 -0.54 -2.37
C ASN A 169 13.44 -0.97 -2.43
N VAL A 170 13.00 -1.81 -1.49
CA VAL A 170 11.59 -2.22 -1.40
C VAL A 170 10.70 -1.02 -1.06
N ILE A 171 11.10 -0.15 -0.13
CA ILE A 171 10.35 1.07 0.21
C ILE A 171 10.20 1.95 -1.02
N ASN A 172 11.31 2.24 -1.72
CA ASN A 172 11.31 3.13 -2.86
C ASN A 172 10.49 2.64 -4.06
N GLN A 173 10.26 1.33 -4.16
CA GLN A 173 9.44 0.71 -5.20
C GLN A 173 8.04 0.31 -4.71
N SER A 174 7.66 0.62 -3.46
CA SER A 174 6.33 0.32 -2.93
C SER A 174 5.41 1.52 -3.10
N ARG A 175 4.18 1.28 -3.58
CA ARG A 175 3.14 2.31 -3.63
C ARG A 175 2.73 2.69 -2.21
N MET A 176 2.73 3.99 -1.91
CA MET A 176 2.49 4.52 -0.57
C MET A 176 1.19 5.30 -0.47
N TYR A 177 0.56 5.24 0.71
CA TYR A 177 -0.67 5.99 0.99
C TYR A 177 -0.43 7.49 1.00
N GLU A 178 0.64 7.98 1.62
CA GLU A 178 0.98 9.41 1.67
C GLU A 178 1.22 10.00 0.29
N LEU A 179 1.57 9.14 -0.68
CA LEU A 179 1.87 9.50 -2.06
C LEU A 179 0.70 9.22 -3.01
N ASN A 180 -0.51 9.05 -2.48
CA ASN A 180 -1.72 8.74 -3.27
C ASN A 180 -1.52 7.60 -4.28
N GLY A 181 -0.83 6.53 -3.85
CA GLY A 181 -0.58 5.35 -4.68
C GLY A 181 0.67 5.46 -5.58
N HIS A 182 1.40 6.57 -5.56
CA HIS A 182 2.72 6.62 -6.19
C HIS A 182 3.77 5.87 -5.37
N THR A 183 4.84 5.44 -6.03
CA THR A 183 6.07 5.02 -5.37
C THR A 183 6.99 6.24 -5.14
N PRO A 184 7.86 6.22 -4.12
CA PRO A 184 8.87 7.28 -3.96
C PRO A 184 9.79 7.44 -5.18
N LEU A 185 10.07 6.34 -5.90
CA LEU A 185 10.89 6.36 -7.11
C LEU A 185 10.18 7.05 -8.28
N GLU A 186 8.87 6.88 -8.45
CA GLU A 186 8.09 7.58 -9.48
C GLU A 186 8.07 9.10 -9.27
N LEU A 187 8.32 9.58 -8.05
CA LEU A 187 8.33 11.00 -7.68
C LEU A 187 9.73 11.60 -7.49
N ASP A 188 10.79 10.83 -7.76
CA ASP A 188 12.20 11.23 -7.55
C ASP A 188 12.54 11.67 -6.10
N TRP A 189 11.84 11.14 -5.08
CA TRP A 189 12.05 11.54 -3.68
C TRP A 189 13.16 10.76 -2.96
N GLY A 190 13.24 9.44 -3.20
CA GLY A 190 14.24 8.56 -2.57
C GLY A 190 14.18 8.53 -1.03
N ILE A 191 13.45 7.58 -0.45
CA ILE A 191 13.38 7.35 0.99
C ILE A 191 14.58 6.49 1.44
N LYS A 192 15.27 6.95 2.49
CA LYS A 192 16.31 6.19 3.19
C LYS A 192 15.81 5.71 4.54
N LEU A 193 16.24 4.52 4.93
CA LEU A 193 15.78 3.88 6.15
C LEU A 193 16.66 4.29 7.33
N THR A 194 16.04 4.80 8.39
CA THR A 194 16.70 5.06 9.67
C THR A 194 16.30 3.96 10.66
N LEU A 195 16.91 2.78 10.54
CA LEU A 195 16.82 1.75 11.59
C LEU A 195 18.01 1.91 12.55
N SER A 196 17.75 1.74 13.84
CA SER A 196 18.81 1.53 14.83
C SER A 196 19.35 0.12 14.71
N GLU A 197 20.65 -0.06 14.95
CA GLU A 197 21.39 -1.34 14.81
C GLU A 197 20.95 -2.43 15.80
N ASN A 198 20.00 -2.15 16.68
CA ASN A 198 19.58 -3.05 17.78
C ASN A 198 18.49 -4.07 17.38
N CYS A 199 18.40 -4.47 16.11
CA CYS A 199 17.47 -5.52 15.65
C CYS A 199 18.06 -6.93 15.75
#